data_AF-A0A834HWW0-F1
#
_entry.id   AF-A0A834HWW0-F1
#
_cell.length_a   1.000
_cell.length_b   1.000
_cell.length_c   1.000
_cell.angle_alpha   90.00
_cell.angle_beta   90.00
_cell.angle_gamma   90.00
#
_symmetry.space_group_name_H-M   'P 1'
#
loop_
_entity.id
_entity.type
_entity.pdbx_description
1 polymer ?
#
loop_
_entity_poly.entity_id
_entity_poly.type
_entity_poly.pdbx_seq_one_letter_code
_entity_poly.pdbx_strand_id
1 'polypeptide(L)' 'MSTEDDLVPTDYFLFPYLKRMLAGKKFSSNEEVIAEIEAYFEAKEKSYYKNGMEKLEGRYNLCITLEENYIE' A
#
# COMPACT_ATOMS: atom_id res chain seq x y z
N MET A 1 -19.46 7.86 3.15
CA MET A 1 -18.15 7.94 3.83
C MET A 1 -17.12 7.80 2.72
N SER A 2 -16.25 8.78 2.53
CA SER A 2 -15.59 9.17 1.27
C SER A 2 -14.94 8.04 0.46
N THR A 3 -15.21 8.04 -0.84
CA THR A 3 -14.83 7.02 -1.84
C THR A 3 -13.48 7.27 -2.52
N GLU A 4 -12.62 8.10 -1.95
CA GLU A 4 -11.33 8.46 -2.56
C GLU A 4 -10.18 7.55 -2.10
N ASP A 5 -10.27 6.90 -0.93
CA ASP A 5 -9.16 6.09 -0.39
C ASP A 5 -8.85 4.84 -1.24
N ASP A 6 -9.83 4.27 -1.95
CA ASP A 6 -9.62 3.12 -2.84
C ASP A 6 -8.83 3.46 -4.10
N LEU A 7 -8.76 4.75 -4.44
CA LEU A 7 -8.04 5.28 -5.60
C LEU A 7 -6.66 5.82 -5.25
N VAL A 8 -6.32 5.90 -3.96
CA VAL A 8 -5.01 6.38 -3.51
C VAL A 8 -4.04 5.19 -3.42
N PRO A 9 -2.94 5.19 -4.21
CA PRO A 9 -2.02 4.05 -4.28
C PRO A 9 -1.38 3.68 -2.93
N THR A 10 -1.17 4.67 -2.08
CA THR A 10 -0.62 4.50 -0.74
C THR A 10 -1.58 3.79 0.20
N ASP A 11 -2.88 4.07 0.14
CA ASP A 11 -3.88 3.55 1.08
C ASP A 11 -4.28 2.10 0.81
N TYR A 12 -4.31 1.67 -0.45
CA TYR A 12 -4.68 0.28 -0.78
C TYR A 12 -3.49 -0.68 -0.88
N PHE A 13 -2.32 -0.21 -1.30
CA PHE A 13 -1.15 -1.07 -1.50
C PHE A 13 -0.15 -0.90 -0.37
N LEU A 14 0.41 0.30 -0.19
CA LEU A 14 1.55 0.50 0.68
C LEU A 14 1.20 0.30 2.17
N PHE A 15 0.14 0.95 2.64
CA PHE A 15 -0.22 0.96 4.05
C PHE A 15 -0.70 -0.40 4.58
N PRO A 16 -1.44 -1.23 3.85
CA PRO A 16 -1.80 -2.56 4.34
C PRO A 16 -0.58 -3.48 4.55
N TYR A 17 0.42 -3.44 3.68
CA TYR A 17 1.66 -4.21 3.88
C TYR A 17 2.50 -3.63 5.02
N LEU A 18 2.62 -2.30 5.13
CA LEU A 18 3.31 -1.65 6.25
C LEU A 18 2.63 -1.97 7.58
N LYS A 19 1.29 -1.87 7.66
CA LYS A 19 0.52 -2.23 8.86
C LYS A 19 0.77 -3.68 9.27
N ARG A 20 0.80 -4.62 8.32
CA ARG A 20 1.15 -6.03 8.59
C ARG A 20 2.58 -6.20 9.07
N MET A 21 3.52 -5.46 8.48
CA MET A 21 4.93 -5.52 8.86
C MET A 21 5.19 -4.96 10.26
N LEU A 22 4.48 -3.87 10.61
CA LEU A 22 4.60 -3.20 11.91
C LEU A 22 3.75 -3.87 13.00
N ALA A 23 2.78 -4.71 12.63
CA ALA A 23 1.89 -5.37 13.57
C ALA A 23 2.67 -6.20 14.61
N GLY A 24 2.42 -5.93 15.89
CA GLY A 24 3.03 -6.65 17.01
C GLY A 24 4.47 -6.22 17.35
N LYS A 25 5.09 -5.35 16.55
CA LYS A 25 6.38 -4.76 16.89
C LYS A 25 6.20 -3.62 17.89
N LYS A 26 7.07 -3.56 18.89
CA LYS A 26 7.18 -2.43 19.81
C LYS A 26 8.50 -1.74 19.54
N PHE A 27 8.45 -0.44 19.34
CA PHE A 27 9.61 0.40 19.12
C PHE A 27 9.76 1.34 20.32
N SER A 28 11.00 1.57 20.72
CA SER A 28 11.35 2.42 21.86
C SER A 28 11.54 3.88 21.44
N SER A 29 11.76 4.13 20.14
CA SER A 29 11.96 5.46 19.57
C SER A 29 11.46 5.56 18.13
N ASN A 30 11.34 6.80 17.64
CA ASN A 30 10.96 7.07 16.26
C ASN A 30 12.05 6.64 15.28
N GLU A 31 13.32 6.74 15.68
CA GLU A 31 14.47 6.33 14.87
C GLU A 31 14.45 4.83 14.58
N GLU A 32 14.05 4.01 15.56
CA GLU A 32 13.87 2.56 15.35
C GLU A 32 12.76 2.27 14.33
N VAL A 33 11.65 3.02 14.37
CA VAL A 33 10.56 2.88 13.40
C VAL A 33 11.04 3.25 11.99
N ILE A 34 11.77 4.36 11.86
CA ILE A 34 12.30 4.83 10.58
C ILE A 34 13.27 3.79 9.99
N ALA A 35 14.23 3.33 10.78
CA ALA A 35 15.23 2.35 10.33
C ALA A 35 14.57 1.02 9.89
N GLU A 36 13.56 0.54 10.62
CA GLU A 36 12.83 -0.68 10.26
C GLU A 36 12.06 -0.52 8.94
N ILE A 37 11.44 0.65 8.73
CA ILE A 37 10.71 0.96 7.49
C ILE A 37 11.69 1.08 6.30
N GLU A 38 12.82 1.74 6.50
CA GLU A 38 13.88 1.86 5.48
C GLU A 38 14.41 0.49 5.08
N ALA A 39 14.79 -0.35 6.06
CA ALA A 39 15.26 -1.71 5.82
C ALA A 39 14.20 -2.57 5.10
N TYR A 40 12.91 -2.42 5.48
CA TYR A 40 11.82 -3.12 4.81
C TYR A 40 11.73 -2.80 3.33
N PHE A 41 11.90 -1.53 2.95
CA PHE A 41 11.83 -1.08 1.56
C PHE A 41 13.10 -1.40 0.77
N GLU A 42 14.28 -1.31 1.39
CA GLU A 42 15.54 -1.69 0.78
C GLU A 42 15.61 -3.19 0.45
N ALA A 43 14.99 -4.03 1.30
CA ALA A 43 14.86 -5.46 1.06
C ALA A 43 13.89 -5.84 -0.08
N LYS A 44 13.14 -4.89 -0.65
CA LYS A 44 12.21 -5.16 -1.77
C LYS A 44 12.91 -5.02 -3.11
N GLU A 45 12.69 -6.01 -3.97
CA GLU A 45 13.09 -5.92 -5.37
C GLU A 45 12.27 -4.87 -6.14
N LYS A 46 12.82 -4.37 -7.26
CA LYS A 46 12.10 -3.45 -8.17
C LYS A 46 10.76 -4.01 -8.66
N SER A 47 10.67 -5.33 -8.79
CA SER A 47 9.45 -6.07 -9.17
C SER A 47 8.30 -5.84 -8.18
N TYR A 48 8.58 -5.66 -6.89
CA TYR A 48 7.59 -5.38 -5.86
C TYR A 48 6.85 -4.07 -6.14
N TYR A 49 7.59 -3.01 -6.44
CA TYR A 49 7.03 -1.70 -6.77
C TYR A 49 6.28 -1.73 -8.11
N LYS A 50 6.83 -2.45 -9.10
CA LYS A 50 6.16 -2.64 -10.40
C LYS A 50 4.80 -3.33 -10.24
N ASN A 51 4.74 -4.40 -9.43
CA ASN A 51 3.49 -5.11 -9.16
C ASN A 51 2.44 -4.22 -8.47
N GLY A 52 2.87 -3.34 -7.56
CA GLY A 52 1.99 -2.34 -6.95
C GLY A 52 1.42 -1.36 -7.97
N MET A 53 2.23 -0.89 -8.93
CA MET A 53 1.76 -0.02 -10.01
C MET A 53 0.83 -0.74 -11.00
N GLU A 54 1.13 -1.99 -11.37
CA GLU A 54 0.25 -2.79 -12.25
C GLU A 54 -1.11 -3.08 -11.62
N LYS A 55 -1.15 -3.36 -10.31
CA LYS A 55 -2.41 -3.50 -9.56
C LYS A 55 -3.23 -2.22 -9.53
N LEU A 56 -2.56 -1.06 -9.51
CA LEU A 56 -3.21 0.24 -9.55
C LEU A 56 -3.85 0.48 -10.93
N GLU A 57 -3.14 0.18 -12.01
CA GLU A 57 -3.67 0.25 -13.37
C GLU A 57 -4.90 -0.66 -13.55
N GLY A 58 -4.84 -1.89 -13.04
CA GLY A 58 -5.98 -2.80 -13.04
C GLY A 58 -7.20 -2.23 -12.30
N ARG A 59 -6.98 -1.55 -11.18
CA ARG A 59 -8.07 -0.92 -10.41
C ARG A 59 -8.63 0.34 -11.06
N TYR A 60 -7.80 1.20 -11.66
CA TYR A 60 -8.30 2.33 -12.44
C TYR A 60 -9.17 1.85 -13.61
N ASN A 61 -8.71 0.82 -14.32
CA ASN A 61 -9.50 0.21 -15.40
C ASN A 61 -10.81 -0.38 -14.87
N LEU A 62 -10.79 -1.03 -13.71
CA LEU A 62 -11.98 -1.59 -13.08
C LEU A 62 -12.96 -0.49 -12.62
N CYS A 63 -12.46 0.61 -12.05
CA CYS A 63 -13.25 1.78 -11.63
C CYS A 63 -13.88 2.51 -12.84
N ILE A 64 -13.15 2.63 -13.95
CA ILE A 64 -13.66 3.20 -15.20
C ILE A 64 -14.72 2.27 -15.83
N THR A 65 -14.51 0.96 -15.77
CA THR A 65 -15.41 -0.04 -16.39
C THR A 65 -16.68 -0.26 -15.56
N LEU A 66 -16.64 -0.04 -14.24
CA LEU A 66 -17.75 -0.36 -13.33
C LEU A 66 -18.75 0.76 -13.09
N GLU A 67 -18.62 1.96 -13.70
CA GLU A 67 -19.54 3.10 -13.54
C GLU A 67 -20.25 3.10 -12.18
N GLU A 68 -19.48 3.37 -11.11
CA GLU A 68 -19.99 3.56 -9.73
C GLU A 68 -20.54 2.33 -8.98
N ASN A 69 -20.29 1.09 -9.42
CA ASN A 69 -20.59 -0.09 -8.59
C ASN A 69 -19.33 -0.71 -7.99
N TYR A 70 -19.21 -0.50 -6.67
CA TYR A 70 -18.14 -0.88 -5.76
C TYR A 70 -17.52 -2.26 -6.03
N ILE A 71 -16.18 -2.29 -5.96
CA ILE A 71 -15.37 -3.51 -5.93
C ILE A 71 -15.09 -3.80 -4.46
N GLU A 72 -15.66 -4.89 -3.94
CA GLU A 72 -15.42 -5.41 -2.58
C GLU A 72 -14.02 -6.02 -2.43
#